data_AF-A0A210QF70-F1
#
_entry.id   AF-A0A210QF70-F1
#
_cell.length_a   1.000
_cell.length_b   1.000
_cell.length_c   1.000
_cell.angle_alpha   90.00
_cell.angle_beta   90.00
_cell.angle_gamma   90.00
#
_symmetry.space_group_name_H-M   'P 1'
#
loop_
_entity.id
_entity.type
_entity.pdbx_description
1 polymer ?
#
loop_
_entity_poly.entity_id
_entity_poly.type
_entity_poly.pdbx_seq_one_letter_code
_entity_poly.pdbx_strand_id
1 'polypeptide(L)'
;MSGGRGRGRRRQIPPLERRYGYFRCTSCNRHWESAHVYCIKKTRKVFFKQECENCRRACNPYKVEVIKCGNCGLPANICKGKCGYDNDDEFEDDEDENGDENDSNASYNKHHVDPKKPHRADLCQKCQSGWKCV
;
A
#
# COMPACT_ATOMS: atom_id res chain seq x y z
N MET A 1 -50.70 3.30 -12.57
CA MET A 1 -50.08 3.37 -11.23
C MET A 1 -48.57 3.45 -11.40
N SER A 2 -48.01 4.65 -11.43
CA SER A 2 -46.57 4.85 -11.67
C SER A 2 -45.80 4.62 -10.37
N GLY A 3 -45.23 3.42 -10.21
CA GLY A 3 -44.41 3.07 -9.07
C GLY A 3 -43.08 3.82 -9.07
N GLY A 4 -42.97 4.84 -8.20
CA GLY A 4 -41.73 5.56 -7.96
C GLY A 4 -40.67 4.63 -7.35
N ARG A 5 -39.57 4.43 -8.08
CA ARG A 5 -38.40 3.71 -7.56
C ARG A 5 -37.75 4.59 -6.47
N GLY A 6 -37.99 4.24 -5.22
CA GLY A 6 -37.32 4.88 -4.09
C GLY A 6 -35.81 4.80 -4.25
N ARG A 7 -35.14 5.95 -4.39
CA ARG A 7 -33.68 6.03 -4.38
C ARG A 7 -33.22 5.58 -3.00
N GLY A 8 -32.70 4.35 -2.89
CA GLY A 8 -32.15 3.82 -1.65
C GLY A 8 -31.14 4.79 -1.07
N ARG A 9 -31.35 5.23 0.18
CA ARG A 9 -30.39 6.11 0.87
C ARG A 9 -29.05 5.37 0.95
N ARG A 10 -28.03 5.87 0.25
CA ARG A 10 -26.65 5.38 0.40
C ARG A 10 -26.31 5.49 1.89
N ARG A 11 -26.09 4.35 2.55
CA ARG A 11 -25.69 4.33 3.96
C ARG A 11 -24.30 4.98 4.02
N GLN A 12 -24.22 6.17 4.59
CA GLN A 12 -22.94 6.85 4.77
C GLN A 12 -22.07 6.03 5.71
N ILE A 13 -20.91 5.60 5.23
CA ILE A 13 -19.93 4.88 6.06
C ILE A 13 -19.37 5.89 7.07
N PRO A 14 -19.47 5.62 8.38
CA PRO A 14 -18.93 6.53 9.39
C PRO A 14 -17.40 6.60 9.29
N PRO A 15 -16.77 7.68 9.77
CA PRO A 15 -15.32 7.80 9.75
C PRO A 15 -14.69 6.70 10.61
N LEU A 16 -13.83 5.90 9.99
CA LEU A 16 -13.12 4.79 10.62
C LEU A 16 -11.69 5.17 10.98
N GLU A 17 -11.15 4.49 11.98
CA GLU A 17 -9.77 4.58 12.44
C GLU A 17 -9.16 3.18 12.48
N ARG A 18 -7.97 3.02 11.91
CA ARG A 18 -7.24 1.75 11.91
C ARG A 18 -6.57 1.52 13.28
N ARG A 19 -6.69 0.32 13.81
CA ARG A 19 -6.22 -0.12 15.13
C ARG A 19 -5.56 -1.50 15.04
N TYR A 20 -4.74 -1.83 16.03
CA TYR A 20 -4.21 -3.17 16.23
C TYR A 20 -5.14 -3.93 17.17
N GLY A 21 -5.54 -5.15 16.82
CA GLY A 21 -6.47 -5.94 17.62
C GLY A 21 -5.99 -7.34 17.89
N TYR A 22 -6.38 -7.86 19.06
CA TYR A 22 -6.11 -9.21 19.52
C TYR A 22 -7.42 -9.97 19.59
N PHE A 23 -7.44 -11.17 19.03
CA PHE A 23 -8.63 -11.97 18.84
C PHE A 23 -8.49 -13.34 19.48
N ARG A 24 -9.63 -13.86 19.96
CA ARG A 24 -9.77 -15.21 20.48
C ARG A 24 -11.07 -15.79 19.96
N CYS A 25 -11.00 -16.86 19.18
CA CYS A 25 -12.21 -17.54 18.72
C CYS A 25 -12.87 -18.26 19.88
N THR A 26 -14.13 -17.96 20.18
CA THR A 26 -14.87 -18.64 21.27
C THR A 26 -15.26 -20.08 20.95
N SER A 27 -15.11 -20.52 19.70
CA SER A 27 -15.46 -21.89 19.28
C SER A 27 -14.28 -22.84 19.28
N CYS A 28 -13.10 -22.40 18.81
CA CYS A 28 -11.90 -23.25 18.73
C CYS A 28 -10.71 -22.74 19.54
N ASN A 29 -10.88 -21.65 20.30
CA ASN A 29 -9.83 -21.04 21.13
C ASN A 29 -8.55 -20.64 20.39
N ARG A 30 -8.55 -20.57 19.05
CA ARG A 30 -7.42 -19.97 18.32
C ARG A 30 -7.30 -18.48 18.65
N HIS A 31 -6.06 -18.04 18.75
CA HIS A 31 -5.69 -16.66 18.98
C HIS A 31 -4.99 -16.11 17.74
N TRP A 32 -5.21 -14.84 17.44
CA TRP A 32 -4.49 -14.14 16.40
C TRP A 32 -4.50 -12.64 16.65
N GLU A 33 -3.61 -11.94 15.96
CA GLU A 33 -3.45 -10.49 16.05
C GLU A 33 -3.55 -9.88 14.65
N SER A 34 -4.00 -8.63 14.55
CA SER A 34 -4.17 -7.99 13.25
C SER A 34 -4.10 -6.47 13.34
N ALA A 35 -3.35 -5.86 12.42
CA ALA A 35 -3.34 -4.41 12.19
C ALA A 35 -4.53 -3.92 11.32
N HIS A 36 -5.40 -4.83 10.88
CA HIS A 36 -6.56 -4.54 10.04
C HIS A 36 -7.86 -4.52 10.86
N VAL A 37 -7.83 -3.85 12.00
CA VAL A 37 -9.04 -3.57 12.80
C VAL A 37 -9.48 -2.14 12.57
N TYR A 38 -10.78 -1.94 12.32
CA TYR A 38 -11.35 -0.62 12.06
C TYR A 38 -12.38 -0.27 13.12
N CYS A 39 -12.15 0.85 13.82
CA CYS A 39 -13.04 1.38 14.85
C CYS A 39 -13.68 2.69 14.37
N ILE A 40 -14.93 2.96 14.76
CA ILE A 40 -15.56 4.25 14.49
C ILE A 40 -14.88 5.33 15.35
N LYS A 41 -14.37 6.42 14.76
CA LYS A 41 -13.55 7.44 15.47
C LYS A 41 -14.16 7.95 16.78
N LYS A 42 -15.47 8.21 16.81
CA LYS A 42 -16.15 8.76 17.99
C LYS A 42 -16.50 7.72 19.05
N THR A 43 -16.95 6.52 18.65
CA THR A 43 -17.46 5.51 19.59
C THR A 43 -16.43 4.45 19.93
N ARG A 44 -15.31 4.39 19.19
CA ARG A 44 -14.28 3.34 19.23
C ARG A 44 -14.82 1.92 19.01
N LYS A 45 -16.09 1.78 18.64
CA LYS A 45 -16.73 0.49 18.35
C LYS A 45 -16.12 -0.10 17.09
N VAL A 46 -15.76 -1.37 17.16
CA VAL A 46 -15.28 -2.14 16.01
C VAL A 46 -16.38 -2.18 14.95
N PHE A 47 -16.01 -1.81 13.72
CA PHE A 47 -16.94 -1.69 12.60
C PHE A 47 -17.08 -3.01 11.84
N PHE A 48 -15.98 -3.73 11.61
CA PHE A 48 -15.95 -5.04 10.95
C PHE A 48 -15.39 -6.12 11.88
N LYS A 49 -16.06 -7.28 11.93
CA LYS A 49 -15.55 -8.49 12.58
C LYS A 49 -14.60 -9.22 11.63
N GLN A 50 -13.63 -9.95 12.18
CA GLN A 50 -12.76 -10.83 11.39
C GLN A 50 -13.21 -12.28 11.54
N GLU A 51 -13.08 -13.08 10.49
CA GLU A 51 -13.41 -14.50 10.53
C GLU A 51 -12.24 -15.30 11.10
N CYS A 52 -12.53 -16.27 11.97
CA CYS A 52 -11.53 -17.25 12.37
C CYS A 52 -11.18 -18.16 11.18
N GLU A 53 -9.91 -18.32 10.85
CA GLU A 53 -9.48 -19.17 9.73
C GLU A 53 -9.86 -20.65 9.89
N ASN A 54 -10.00 -21.13 11.12
CA ASN A 54 -10.33 -22.53 11.40
C ASN A 54 -11.84 -22.82 11.35
N CYS A 55 -12.66 -21.93 11.89
CA CYS A 55 -14.11 -22.17 12.05
C CYS A 55 -14.99 -21.23 11.22
N ARG A 56 -14.39 -20.27 10.51
CA ARG A 56 -15.07 -19.20 9.73
C ARG A 56 -16.09 -18.38 10.53
N ARG A 57 -16.00 -18.42 11.87
CA ARG A 57 -16.89 -17.66 12.76
C ARG A 57 -16.40 -16.23 12.88
N ALA A 58 -17.33 -15.28 12.76
CA ALA A 58 -17.04 -13.86 12.93
C ALA A 58 -16.72 -13.53 14.39
N CYS A 59 -15.52 -13.02 14.64
CA CYS A 59 -14.97 -12.70 15.95
C CYS A 59 -14.73 -11.19 16.07
N ASN A 60 -15.09 -10.64 17.23
CA ASN A 60 -14.63 -9.33 17.66
C ASN A 60 -13.26 -9.48 18.33
N PRO A 61 -12.38 -8.47 18.24
CA PRO A 61 -11.19 -8.44 19.07
C PRO A 61 -11.59 -8.31 20.55
N TYR A 62 -10.86 -8.96 21.43
CA TYR A 62 -11.02 -8.80 22.89
C TYR A 62 -10.16 -7.66 23.44
N LYS A 63 -9.11 -7.25 22.71
CA LYS A 63 -8.25 -6.11 23.05
C LYS A 63 -7.96 -5.32 21.78
N VAL A 64 -7.98 -3.99 21.87
CA VAL A 64 -7.70 -3.09 20.75
C VAL A 64 -6.76 -1.98 21.20
N GLU A 65 -5.68 -1.78 20.45
CA GLU A 65 -4.62 -0.81 20.72
C GLU A 65 -4.41 0.11 19.52
N VAL A 66 -3.76 1.25 19.76
CA VAL A 66 -3.38 2.17 18.69
C VAL A 66 -2.19 1.58 17.93
N ILE A 67 -2.23 1.63 16.60
CA ILE A 67 -1.10 1.20 15.77
C ILE A 67 0.05 2.17 16.00
N LYS A 68 1.24 1.63 16.29
CA LYS A 68 2.49 2.39 16.44
C LYS A 68 3.35 2.21 15.19
N CYS A 69 4.09 3.23 14.78
CA CYS A 69 5.12 3.08 13.75
C CYS A 69 6.24 2.19 14.31
N GLY A 70 6.69 1.19 13.52
CA GLY A 70 7.80 0.32 13.92
C GLY A 70 9.14 1.04 14.03
N ASN A 71 9.31 2.16 13.33
CA ASN A 71 10.56 2.91 13.29
C ASN A 71 10.67 3.97 14.41
N CYS A 72 9.62 4.79 14.63
CA CYS A 72 9.66 5.84 15.66
C CYS A 72 8.83 5.53 16.92
N GLY A 73 8.12 4.41 16.98
CA GLY A 73 7.27 4.02 18.13
C GLY A 73 6.03 4.89 18.35
N LEU A 74 5.90 6.01 17.64
CA LEU A 74 4.79 6.94 17.77
C LEU A 74 3.49 6.33 17.19
N PRO A 75 2.33 6.66 17.78
CA PRO A 75 1.02 6.37 17.19
C PRO A 75 0.94 6.79 15.72
N ALA A 76 0.29 5.97 14.88
CA ALA A 76 0.23 6.19 13.43
C ALA A 76 -0.37 7.56 13.05
N ASN A 77 -1.33 8.05 13.84
CA ASN A 77 -1.93 9.39 13.67
C ASN A 77 -0.96 10.54 14.00
N ILE A 78 0.08 10.30 14.81
CA ILE A 78 1.12 11.27 15.14
C ILE A 78 2.28 11.18 14.14
N CYS A 79 2.70 9.95 13.81
CA CYS A 79 3.80 9.72 12.88
C CYS A 79 3.53 10.29 11.47
N LYS A 80 2.25 10.32 11.03
CA LYS A 80 1.84 10.76 9.69
C LYS A 80 2.61 10.09 8.54
N GLY A 81 3.17 8.90 8.75
CA GLY A 81 3.95 8.19 7.73
C GLY A 81 5.37 8.71 7.50
N LYS A 82 5.83 9.75 8.21
CA LYS A 82 7.18 10.33 8.03
C LYS A 82 8.34 9.43 8.44
N CYS A 83 8.03 8.27 9.04
CA CYS A 83 9.04 7.31 9.48
C CYS A 83 9.49 6.33 8.38
N GLY A 84 8.95 6.45 7.15
CA GLY A 84 9.50 5.88 5.93
C GLY A 84 9.90 7.01 5.00
N TYR A 85 11.22 7.24 4.89
CA TYR A 85 11.81 8.01 3.80
C TYR A 85 11.40 7.35 2.47
N ASP A 86 10.97 8.16 1.50
CA ASP A 86 11.76 8.33 0.28
C ASP A 86 12.08 9.83 0.23
N ASN A 87 13.23 10.21 0.80
CA ASN A 87 13.97 11.36 0.27
C ASN A 87 14.89 10.75 -0.79
N ASP A 88 14.30 10.36 -1.92
CA ASP A 88 15.05 10.17 -3.15
C ASP A 88 14.61 11.34 -4.04
N ASP A 89 15.57 12.21 -4.36
CA ASP A 89 15.51 13.29 -5.36
C ASP A 89 14.58 14.49 -5.05
N GLU A 90 14.99 15.36 -4.11
CA GLU A 90 15.07 16.78 -4.47
C GLU A 90 16.20 16.89 -5.49
N PHE A 91 15.88 16.56 -6.76
CA PHE A 91 16.67 17.01 -7.89
C PHE A 91 16.57 18.53 -7.87
N GLU A 92 17.66 19.20 -7.49
CA GLU A 92 17.84 20.61 -7.80
C GLU A 92 17.67 20.72 -9.32
N ASP A 93 16.52 21.24 -9.74
CA ASP A 93 16.24 21.62 -11.12
C ASP A 93 17.19 22.77 -11.43
N ASP A 94 18.41 22.43 -11.87
CA ASP A 94 19.31 23.37 -12.51
C ASP A 94 18.56 23.91 -13.73
N GLU A 95 18.20 25.19 -13.64
CA GLU A 95 17.53 25.96 -14.67
C GLU A 95 18.29 25.85 -16.01
N ASP A 96 17.77 25.06 -16.95
CA ASP A 96 18.13 25.20 -18.36
C ASP A 96 16.90 25.66 -19.15
N GLU A 97 16.81 26.99 -19.27
CA GLU A 97 16.10 27.70 -20.33
C GLU A 97 16.47 27.10 -21.70
N ASN A 98 15.50 26.58 -22.45
CA ASN A 98 15.18 26.95 -23.84
C ASN A 98 14.20 25.94 -24.47
N GLY A 99 13.10 26.44 -25.03
CA GLY A 99 12.01 25.65 -25.62
C GLY A 99 12.28 25.15 -27.05
N ASP A 100 11.51 24.14 -27.48
CA ASP A 100 10.57 24.27 -28.61
C ASP A 100 9.86 22.93 -28.94
N GLU A 101 8.52 23.01 -28.93
CA GLU A 101 7.46 22.31 -29.67
C GLU A 101 7.54 20.80 -30.03
N ASN A 102 6.65 20.03 -29.38
CA ASN A 102 5.64 19.13 -29.99
C ASN A 102 6.08 17.93 -30.87
N ASP A 103 6.08 16.71 -30.30
CA ASP A 103 5.19 15.59 -30.71
C ASP A 103 5.45 14.30 -29.88
N SER A 104 4.48 13.96 -29.03
CA SER A 104 3.96 12.61 -28.77
C SER A 104 4.93 11.43 -28.49
N ASN A 105 5.78 11.61 -27.47
CA ASN A 105 6.02 10.69 -26.34
C ASN A 105 6.41 9.22 -26.62
N ALA A 106 7.71 9.02 -26.79
CA ALA A 106 8.41 7.80 -26.41
C ALA A 106 9.06 8.00 -25.02
N SER A 107 9.10 6.96 -24.17
CA SER A 107 10.34 6.54 -23.49
C SER A 107 10.09 5.29 -22.63
N TYR A 108 10.06 4.13 -23.28
CA TYR A 108 10.32 2.86 -22.62
C TYR A 108 11.78 2.88 -22.14
N ASN A 109 12.02 2.64 -20.85
CA ASN A 109 13.34 2.54 -20.20
C ASN A 109 14.43 2.03 -21.16
N LYS A 110 15.20 2.95 -21.73
CA LYS A 110 16.49 2.60 -22.35
C LYS A 110 17.44 2.34 -21.19
N HIS A 111 17.51 1.08 -20.76
CA HIS A 111 18.63 0.61 -19.95
C HIS A 111 19.90 0.99 -20.69
N HIS A 112 20.64 1.95 -20.13
CA HIS A 112 21.97 2.32 -20.58
C HIS A 112 22.88 1.11 -20.35
N VAL A 113 22.97 0.22 -21.34
CA VAL A 113 24.01 -0.81 -21.39
C VAL A 113 25.27 -0.07 -21.79
N ASP A 114 26.08 0.30 -20.79
CA ASP A 114 27.39 0.89 -21.01
C ASP A 114 28.22 -0.08 -21.89
N PRO A 115 28.55 0.33 -23.13
CA PRO A 115 29.32 -0.44 -24.12
C PRO A 115 30.65 -0.98 -23.57
N LYS A 116 31.26 -0.27 -22.61
CA LYS A 116 32.60 -0.56 -22.11
C LYS A 116 32.60 -1.37 -20.81
N LYS A 117 31.43 -1.68 -20.25
CA LYS A 117 31.34 -2.43 -19.00
C LYS A 117 31.56 -3.92 -19.30
N PRO A 118 32.54 -4.59 -18.66
CA PRO A 118 32.70 -6.04 -18.83
C PRO A 118 31.43 -6.72 -18.32
N HIS A 119 30.68 -7.34 -19.23
CA HIS A 119 29.44 -8.04 -18.92
C HIS A 119 29.58 -9.53 -19.20
N ARG A 120 28.71 -10.32 -18.56
CA ARG A 120 28.67 -11.78 -18.71
C ARG A 120 28.04 -12.17 -20.05
N ALA A 121 28.89 -12.39 -21.06
CA ALA A 121 28.47 -12.73 -22.41
C ALA A 121 27.67 -14.05 -22.48
N ASP A 122 27.91 -14.97 -21.55
CA ASP A 122 27.19 -16.24 -21.38
C ASP A 122 25.71 -16.07 -21.03
N LEU A 123 25.32 -14.92 -20.44
CA LEU A 123 23.94 -14.62 -20.03
C LEU A 123 23.29 -13.52 -20.89
N CYS A 124 24.03 -12.93 -21.83
CA CYS A 124 23.54 -11.84 -22.67
C CYS A 124 22.84 -12.39 -23.91
N GLN A 125 21.53 -12.17 -24.02
CA GLN A 125 20.71 -12.64 -25.15
C GLN A 125 21.20 -12.12 -26.51
N LYS A 126 21.76 -10.90 -26.55
CA LYS A 126 22.31 -10.30 -27.79
C LYS A 126 23.55 -11.06 -28.27
N CYS A 127 24.47 -11.36 -27.34
CA CYS A 127 25.68 -12.11 -27.61
C CYS A 127 25.39 -13.61 -27.86
N GLN A 128 24.42 -14.22 -27.16
CA GLN A 128 23.92 -15.57 -27.45
C GLN A 128 23.29 -15.69 -28.85
N SER A 129 22.71 -14.60 -29.35
CA SER A 129 22.12 -14.53 -30.70
C SER A 129 23.15 -14.21 -31.79
N GLY A 130 24.45 -14.20 -31.47
CA GLY A 130 25.55 -13.95 -32.42
C GLY A 130 25.87 -12.48 -32.69
N TRP A 131 25.20 -11.54 -32.03
CA TRP A 131 25.44 -10.11 -32.21
C TRP A 131 26.45 -9.60 -31.18
N LYS A 132 27.46 -8.85 -31.64
CA LYS A 132 28.42 -8.24 -30.71
C LYS A 132 27.72 -7.18 -29.87
N CYS A 133 27.90 -7.32 -28.56
CA CYS A 133 27.51 -6.33 -27.58
C CYS A 133 28.62 -5.25 -27.62
N VAL A 134 28.36 -4.18 -28.38
CA VAL A 134 29.29 -3.04 -28.53
C VAL A 134 29.24 -2.20 -27.29
#